data_AF-A0A645ERJ3-F1
#
_entry.id   AF-A0A645ERJ3-F1
#
_cell.length_a   1.000
_cell.length_b   1.000
_cell.length_c   1.000
_cell.angle_alpha   90.00
_cell.angle_beta   90.00
_cell.angle_gamma   90.00
#
_symmetry.space_group_name_H-M   'P 1'
#
loop_
_entity.id
_entity.type
_entity.pdbx_description
1 polymer ?
#
loop_
_entity_poly.entity_id
_entity_poly.type
_entity_poly.pdbx_seq_one_letter_code
_entity_poly.pdbx_strand_id
1 'polypeptide(L)'
;MLRHGEKMIFGLENNRGLVLDGWNLKAVTIGEDGYTMDDILVHDASTKDNTLQVKLSLMGYDNDLPVALGVIRSVDAPSYETEYENQIADVQKKAPGKSFTDFLMSSSHIWEMK
;
A
#
# COMPACT_ATOMS: atom_id res chain seq x y z
N MET A 1 -18.79 6.03 -7.05
CA MET A 1 -17.34 6.29 -7.19
C MET A 1 -16.73 6.24 -5.80
N LEU A 2 -15.59 5.57 -5.62
CA LEU A 2 -14.89 5.47 -4.34
C LEU A 2 -14.28 6.82 -3.94
N ARG A 3 -14.50 7.20 -2.69
CA ARG A 3 -14.02 8.44 -2.07
C ARG A 3 -13.58 8.16 -0.65
N HIS A 4 -12.42 8.69 -0.26
CA HIS A 4 -11.87 8.46 1.07
C HIS A 4 -12.79 9.05 2.15
N GLY A 5 -13.05 8.28 3.21
CA GLY A 5 -13.94 8.63 4.31
C GLY A 5 -15.44 8.43 4.02
N GLU A 6 -15.82 8.07 2.80
CA GLU A 6 -17.22 7.89 2.43
C GLU A 6 -17.64 6.41 2.43
N LYS A 7 -18.94 6.17 2.68
CA LYS A 7 -19.55 4.83 2.59
C LYS A 7 -19.50 4.33 1.14
N MET A 8 -19.17 3.05 0.96
CA MET A 8 -19.05 2.40 -0.34
C MET A 8 -20.43 2.04 -0.92
N ILE A 9 -21.16 3.06 -1.36
CA ILE A 9 -22.53 2.96 -1.89
C ILE A 9 -22.48 3.02 -3.42
N PHE A 10 -23.36 2.26 -4.07
CA PHE A 10 -23.50 2.21 -5.52
C PHE A 10 -24.93 1.84 -5.94
N GLY A 11 -25.16 1.74 -7.25
CA GLY A 11 -26.47 1.53 -7.85
C GLY A 11 -27.11 2.83 -8.33
N LEU A 12 -28.07 2.72 -9.26
CA LEU A 12 -28.72 3.88 -9.88
C LEU A 12 -29.41 4.79 -8.85
N GLU A 13 -29.97 4.19 -7.80
CA GLU A 13 -30.71 4.89 -6.74
C GLU A 13 -29.92 5.01 -5.43
N ASN A 14 -28.62 4.67 -5.43
CA ASN A 14 -27.78 4.63 -4.21
C ASN A 14 -28.35 3.73 -3.09
N ASN A 15 -29.02 2.64 -3.48
CA ASN A 15 -29.66 1.70 -2.57
C ASN A 15 -28.81 0.44 -2.29
N ARG A 16 -27.64 0.29 -2.92
CA ARG A 16 -26.74 -0.85 -2.69
C ARG A 16 -25.43 -0.40 -2.06
N GLY A 17 -24.84 -1.26 -1.25
CA GLY A 17 -23.56 -1.01 -0.61
C GLY A 17 -22.68 -2.26 -0.55
N LEU A 18 -21.39 -2.06 -0.27
CA LEU A 18 -20.43 -3.12 -0.03
C LEU A 18 -20.29 -3.40 1.46
N VAL A 19 -20.38 -4.67 1.83
CA VAL A 19 -20.13 -5.16 3.20
C VAL A 19 -19.04 -6.22 3.19
N LEU A 20 -18.48 -6.51 4.37
CA LEU A 20 -17.61 -7.65 4.57
C LEU A 20 -18.46 -8.86 4.97
N ASP A 21 -18.40 -9.94 4.20
CA ASP A 21 -18.97 -11.24 4.54
C ASP A 21 -17.83 -12.24 4.81
N GLY A 22 -17.53 -12.45 6.08
CA GLY A 22 -16.32 -13.15 6.52
C GLY A 22 -15.05 -12.43 6.05
N TRP A 23 -14.37 -12.99 5.06
CA TRP A 23 -13.16 -12.38 4.45
C TRP A 23 -13.43 -11.76 3.07
N ASN A 24 -14.63 -11.92 2.51
CA ASN A 24 -14.94 -11.50 1.15
C ASN A 24 -15.82 -10.25 1.11
N LEU A 25 -15.80 -9.58 -0.03
CA LEU A 25 -16.72 -8.49 -0.31
C LEU A 25 -18.04 -9.07 -0.78
N LYS A 26 -19.13 -8.48 -0.30
CA LYS A 26 -20.48 -8.81 -0.72
C LYS A 26 -21.24 -7.53 -1.04
N ALA A 27 -21.95 -7.54 -2.16
CA ALA A 27 -22.89 -6.49 -2.52
C ALA A 27 -24.24 -6.78 -1.85
N VAL A 28 -24.80 -5.79 -1.14
CA VAL A 28 -26.09 -5.92 -0.45
C VAL A 28 -27.00 -4.73 -0.80
N THR A 29 -28.30 -4.91 -0.64
CA THR A 29 -29.27 -3.82 -0.68
C THR A 29 -29.45 -3.27 0.73
N ILE A 30 -29.37 -1.96 0.88
CA ILE A 30 -29.49 -1.28 2.17
C ILE A 30 -30.96 -1.33 2.61
N GLY A 31 -31.22 -1.86 3.82
CA GLY A 31 -32.56 -2.05 4.37
C GLY A 31 -33.18 -3.42 4.12
N GLU A 32 -32.51 -4.29 3.36
CA GLU A 32 -32.92 -5.68 3.11
C GLU A 32 -32.00 -6.66 3.86
N ASP A 33 -32.50 -7.86 4.15
CA ASP A 33 -31.75 -8.95 4.82
C ASP A 33 -31.06 -8.56 6.14
N GLY A 34 -31.55 -7.51 6.80
CA GLY A 34 -31.00 -6.98 8.04
C GLY A 34 -29.78 -6.06 7.88
N TYR A 35 -29.35 -5.77 6.66
CA TYR A 35 -28.24 -4.84 6.41
C TYR A 35 -28.70 -3.39 6.50
N THR A 36 -27.96 -2.59 7.25
CA THR A 36 -28.21 -1.17 7.46
C THR A 36 -27.06 -0.33 6.90
N MET A 37 -27.23 0.99 6.91
CA MET A 37 -26.18 1.92 6.51
C MET A 37 -24.89 1.76 7.35
N ASP A 38 -25.03 1.32 8.60
CA ASP A 38 -23.90 1.15 9.51
C ASP A 38 -23.00 -0.02 9.12
N ASP A 39 -23.56 -1.05 8.50
CA ASP A 39 -22.84 -2.25 8.03
C ASP A 39 -22.01 -1.98 6.77
N ILE A 40 -22.38 -0.95 5.99
CA ILE A 40 -21.68 -0.61 4.75
C ILE A 40 -20.26 -0.13 5.06
N LEU A 41 -19.28 -0.67 4.32
CA LEU A 41 -17.88 -0.32 4.47
C LEU A 41 -17.63 1.16 4.19
N VAL A 42 -16.76 1.78 4.98
CA VAL A 42 -16.23 3.11 4.71
C VAL A 42 -14.91 2.95 3.97
N HIS A 43 -14.75 3.68 2.87
CA HIS A 43 -13.53 3.60 2.07
C HIS A 43 -12.41 4.39 2.70
N ASP A 44 -11.32 3.72 3.04
CA ASP A 44 -10.06 4.36 3.43
C ASP A 44 -8.99 4.11 2.37
N ALA A 45 -8.78 5.09 1.49
CA ALA A 45 -7.72 5.05 0.50
C ALA A 45 -6.29 5.12 1.11
N SER A 46 -6.13 5.60 2.34
CA SER A 46 -4.85 5.89 3.00
C SER A 46 -4.30 4.75 3.84
N THR A 47 -5.10 3.70 4.10
CA THR A 47 -4.71 2.55 4.91
C THR A 47 -3.41 1.92 4.42
N LYS A 48 -2.45 1.69 5.33
CA LYS A 48 -1.18 1.02 5.00
C LYS A 48 -1.39 -0.42 4.56
N ASP A 49 -2.22 -1.18 5.26
CA ASP A 49 -2.67 -2.49 4.79
C ASP A 49 -3.43 -2.33 3.46
N ASN A 50 -3.07 -3.13 2.45
CA ASN A 50 -3.64 -3.02 1.11
C ASN A 50 -4.67 -4.11 0.81
N THR A 51 -5.05 -4.94 1.78
CA THR A 51 -5.88 -6.13 1.56
C THR A 51 -7.22 -5.77 0.94
N LEU A 52 -7.89 -4.75 1.49
CA LEU A 52 -9.19 -4.29 1.00
C LEU A 52 -9.05 -3.67 -0.40
N GLN A 53 -8.02 -2.86 -0.64
CA GLN A 53 -7.80 -2.19 -1.92
C GLN A 53 -7.48 -3.18 -3.05
N VAL A 54 -6.77 -4.27 -2.74
CA VAL A 54 -6.56 -5.38 -3.67
C VAL A 54 -7.90 -6.05 -3.99
N LYS A 55 -8.74 -6.33 -2.99
CA LYS A 55 -10.08 -6.89 -3.22
C LYS A 55 -10.97 -5.97 -4.06
N LEU A 56 -10.94 -4.67 -3.78
CA LEU A 56 -11.67 -3.67 -4.57
C LEU A 56 -11.20 -3.65 -6.03
N SER A 57 -9.91 -3.82 -6.28
CA SER A 57 -9.33 -3.89 -7.63
C SER A 57 -9.71 -5.15 -8.41
N LEU A 58 -10.13 -6.21 -7.70
CA LEU A 58 -10.55 -7.50 -8.28
C LEU A 58 -12.07 -7.61 -8.43
N MET A 59 -12.84 -6.56 -8.10
CA MET A 59 -14.29 -6.57 -8.31
C MET A 59 -14.64 -6.51 -9.80
N GLY A 60 -15.70 -7.22 -10.19
CA GLY A 60 -16.14 -7.25 -11.57
C GLY A 60 -17.43 -8.04 -11.78
N TYR A 61 -17.87 -8.09 -13.03
CA TYR A 61 -19.09 -8.82 -13.42
C TYR A 61 -19.01 -10.32 -13.15
N ASP A 62 -17.80 -10.87 -13.07
CA ASP A 62 -17.51 -12.28 -12.79
C ASP A 62 -17.83 -12.70 -11.35
N ASN A 63 -17.91 -11.74 -10.42
CA ASN A 63 -18.16 -12.01 -8.99
C ASN A 63 -19.36 -11.25 -8.41
N ASP A 64 -20.28 -10.76 -9.26
CA ASP A 64 -21.49 -10.00 -8.89
C ASP A 64 -21.20 -8.75 -8.02
N LEU A 65 -20.03 -8.13 -8.25
CA LEU A 65 -19.62 -6.88 -7.61
C LEU A 65 -19.51 -5.74 -8.64
N PRO A 66 -19.74 -4.49 -8.22
CA PRO A 66 -19.55 -3.34 -9.09
C PRO A 66 -18.06 -3.15 -9.40
N VAL A 67 -17.75 -2.65 -10.60
CA VAL A 67 -16.39 -2.22 -10.94
C VAL A 67 -15.99 -1.02 -10.07
N ALA A 68 -14.86 -1.12 -9.39
CA ALA A 68 -14.32 -0.03 -8.57
C ALA A 68 -13.85 1.14 -9.45
N LEU A 69 -14.48 2.30 -9.30
CA LEU A 69 -14.09 3.53 -9.99
C LEU A 69 -13.79 4.64 -8.98
N GLY A 70 -12.68 5.35 -9.15
CA GLY A 70 -12.21 6.42 -8.26
C GLY A 70 -10.80 6.16 -7.73
N VAL A 71 -10.43 6.82 -6.63
CA VAL A 71 -9.13 6.59 -5.97
C VAL A 71 -9.26 5.35 -5.08
N ILE A 72 -8.77 4.22 -5.57
CA ILE A 72 -8.79 2.95 -4.82
C ILE A 72 -7.76 2.99 -3.68
N ARG A 73 -6.57 3.55 -3.92
CA ARG A 73 -5.49 3.64 -2.92
C ARG A 73 -4.66 4.91 -3.13
N SER A 74 -4.34 5.58 -2.04
CA SER A 74 -3.52 6.79 -1.96
C SER A 74 -2.81 6.80 -0.61
N VAL A 75 -1.71 6.06 -0.52
CA VAL A 75 -0.93 5.89 0.71
C VAL A 75 0.41 6.61 0.60
N ASP A 76 0.84 7.22 1.69
CA ASP A 76 2.22 7.69 1.84
C ASP A 76 3.12 6.51 2.24
N ALA A 77 4.01 6.14 1.33
CA ALA A 77 4.92 5.02 1.50
C ALA A 77 6.26 5.35 0.85
N PRO A 78 7.38 4.88 1.41
CA PRO A 78 8.68 5.14 0.84
C PRO A 78 8.78 4.56 -0.57
N SER A 79 9.41 5.31 -1.47
CA SER A 79 9.76 4.82 -2.79
C SER A 79 11.02 3.95 -2.71
N TYR A 80 11.15 3.00 -3.62
CA TYR A 80 12.36 2.18 -3.71
C TYR A 80 13.62 3.05 -3.86
N GLU A 81 13.55 4.07 -4.72
CA GLU A 81 14.68 4.97 -5.01
C GLU A 81 15.13 5.74 -3.75
N THR A 82 14.18 6.32 -3.02
CA THR A 82 14.47 7.04 -1.77
C THR A 82 15.13 6.14 -0.73
N GLU A 83 14.61 4.92 -0.55
CA GLU A 83 15.18 3.97 0.43
C GLU A 83 16.55 3.46 -0.01
N TYR A 84 16.77 3.28 -1.31
CA TYR A 84 18.06 2.89 -1.85
C TYR A 84 19.13 3.94 -1.59
N GLU A 85 18.83 5.22 -1.82
CA GLU A 85 19.74 6.33 -1.52
C GLU A 85 20.04 6.44 -0.03
N ASN A 86 19.00 6.33 0.82
CA ASN A 86 19.14 6.33 2.28
C ASN A 86 20.08 5.21 2.74
N GLN A 87 19.93 4.01 2.17
CA GLN A 87 20.79 2.87 2.50
C GLN A 87 22.27 3.15 2.14
N ILE A 88 22.56 3.71 0.97
CA ILE A 88 23.92 4.07 0.57
C ILE A 88 24.51 5.10 1.55
N ALA A 89 23.76 6.15 1.85
CA ALA A 89 24.21 7.21 2.76
C ALA A 89 24.52 6.67 4.16
N ASP A 90 23.69 5.76 4.68
CA ASP A 90 23.90 5.13 5.98
C ASP A 90 25.14 4.24 6.04
N VAL A 91 25.44 3.51 4.96
CA VAL A 91 26.68 2.71 4.86
C VAL A 91 27.91 3.64 4.82
N GLN A 92 27.86 4.71 4.02
CA GLN A 92 28.95 5.68 3.92
C GLN A 92 29.25 6.39 5.25
N LYS A 93 28.22 6.68 6.07
CA LYS A 93 28.39 7.24 7.41
C LYS A 93 29.08 6.26 8.38
N LYS A 94 28.70 4.98 8.32
CA LYS A 94 29.24 3.93 9.23
C LYS A 94 30.66 3.51 8.86
N ALA A 95 30.99 3.55 7.58
CA ALA A 95 32.31 3.25 7.06
C ALA A 95 32.82 4.47 6.28
N PRO A 96 33.36 5.50 6.98
CA PRO A 96 33.99 6.61 6.30
C PRO A 96 35.07 6.04 5.37
N GLY A 97 35.00 6.40 4.09
CA GLY A 97 35.85 5.82 3.05
C GLY A 97 37.31 5.84 3.47
N LYS A 98 37.91 4.66 3.63
CA LYS A 98 39.36 4.54 3.72
C LYS A 98 39.93 5.12 2.43
N SER A 99 40.93 6.00 2.51
CA SER A 99 41.60 6.43 1.28
C SER A 99 42.15 5.20 0.56
N PHE A 100 42.32 5.27 -0.76
CA PHE A 100 42.96 4.18 -1.49
C PHE A 100 44.33 3.85 -0.88
N THR A 101 45.04 4.87 -0.38
CA THR A 101 46.27 4.72 0.39
C THR A 101 46.05 3.94 1.69
N ASP A 102 45.06 4.28 2.52
CA ASP A 102 44.77 3.54 3.76
C ASP A 102 44.40 2.08 3.49
N PHE A 103 43.68 1.83 2.38
CA PHE A 103 43.38 0.47 1.92
C PHE A 103 44.67 -0.28 1.58
N LEU A 104 45.54 0.29 0.74
CA LEU A 104 46.82 -0.30 0.36
C LEU A 104 47.74 -0.52 1.56
N MET A 105 47.81 0.46 2.47
CA MET A 105 48.66 0.43 3.66
C MET A 105 48.10 -0.48 4.77
N SER A 106 46.83 -0.89 4.69
CA SER A 106 46.26 -1.91 5.58
C SER A 106 46.52 -3.35 5.11
N SER A 107 47.18 -3.53 3.97
CA SER A 107 47.52 -4.85 3.43
C SER A 107 48.75 -5.44 4.10
N SER A 108 48.83 -6.77 4.20
CA SER A 108 49.97 -7.47 4.81
C SER A 108 51.22 -7.54 3.93
N HIS A 109 51.23 -6.89 2.76
CA HIS A 109 52.27 -7.02 1.72
C HIS A 109 52.91 -5.68 1.36
N ILE A 110 53.26 -4.87 2.37
CA ILE A 110 53.99 -3.60 2.22
C ILE A 110 55.43 -3.76 2.69
N TRP A 111 56.38 -3.20 1.94
CA TRP A 111 57.80 -3.17 2.26
C TRP A 111 58.31 -1.72 2.38
N GLU A 112 59.08 -1.42 3.43
CA GLU A 112 59.77 -0.13 3.58
C GLU A 112 61.20 -0.24 3.04
N MET A 113 61.60 0.72 2.19
CA MET A 113 62.99 0.87 1.75
C MET A 113 63.72 1.85 2.67
N LYS A 114 64.90 1.47 3.16
CA LYS A 114 65.80 2.30 3.97
C LYS A 114 66.86 2.99 3.11
#